data_AF-A0A1I1PBX6-F1
#
_entry.id   AF-A0A1I1PBX6-F1
#
_cell.length_a   1.000
_cell.length_b   1.000
_cell.length_c   1.000
_cell.angle_alpha   90.00
_cell.angle_beta   90.00
_cell.angle_gamma   90.00
#
_symmetry.space_group_name_H-M   'P 1'
#
loop_
_entity.id
_entity.type
_entity.pdbx_description
1 polymer ?
#
loop_
_entity_poly.entity_id
_entity_poly.type
_entity_poly.pdbx_seq_one_letter_code
_entity_poly.pdbx_strand_id
1 'polypeptide(L)'
;MRKVKVAIIDSGINYNIVNDDVRNCIKTGYLVHDDEANTVQEVSPSKLSDFNGHGTVCASIVNRIAPEAEIIPVCILGQNGRCTPGKLVAALELAKRLDVQIINMSLSSNDLFIRHKLKKLTKELEAQGKLCVASKSNDRHISFPADFKNVIGVVGRIDVFNDGFEYDSQKKIQVTASGATELMEFHMPGANFFRGNSRAAAIFSGVLADAYAKGKFNTKAEAEEYMRSESWVSEKFYRSPEDDVSDEKIVDRILGMVQKMISEEKIRVKLAADLELEYTNSTIYDYYKIIYMLENEFSCRIFGKVPVYRVYFQKVNYLGKLVKEALNE
;
A
#
# COMPACT_ATOMS: atom_id res chain seq x y z
N MET A 1 18.99 -13.26 -5.88
CA MET A 1 17.70 -12.78 -6.42
C MET A 1 17.97 -11.81 -7.56
N ARG A 2 17.03 -11.64 -8.50
CA ARG A 2 17.19 -10.70 -9.61
C ARG A 2 16.90 -9.28 -9.13
N LYS A 3 17.62 -8.31 -9.68
CA LYS A 3 17.34 -6.89 -9.41
C LYS A 3 15.99 -6.52 -10.02
N VAL A 4 15.10 -5.95 -9.22
CA VAL A 4 13.79 -5.44 -9.65
C VAL A 4 13.67 -3.97 -9.26
N LYS A 5 13.10 -3.18 -10.16
CA LYS A 5 12.84 -1.75 -9.94
C LYS A 5 11.35 -1.46 -10.15
N VAL A 6 10.76 -0.74 -9.21
CA VAL A 6 9.36 -0.35 -9.20
C VAL A 6 9.26 1.18 -9.28
N ALA A 7 8.67 1.69 -10.36
CA ALA A 7 8.28 3.09 -10.41
C ALA A 7 6.97 3.31 -9.64
N ILE A 8 6.94 4.29 -8.75
CA ILE A 8 5.73 4.70 -8.01
C ILE A 8 5.33 6.09 -8.50
N ILE A 9 4.29 6.17 -9.33
CA ILE A 9 3.75 7.43 -9.85
C ILE A 9 2.68 7.94 -8.89
N ASP A 10 3.02 8.90 -8.03
CA ASP A 10 2.17 9.29 -6.88
C ASP A 10 2.49 10.71 -6.35
N SER A 11 2.23 11.00 -5.06
CA SER A 11 2.47 12.29 -4.39
C SER A 11 3.92 12.52 -3.94
N GLY A 12 4.77 11.51 -4.09
CA GLY A 12 6.18 11.53 -3.69
C GLY A 12 6.45 10.61 -2.51
N ILE A 13 7.62 10.76 -1.89
CA ILE A 13 7.99 10.03 -0.68
C ILE A 13 8.62 11.01 0.29
N ASN A 14 8.12 11.04 1.52
CA ASN A 14 8.77 11.76 2.60
C ASN A 14 9.95 10.93 3.13
N TYR A 15 11.13 11.16 2.55
CA TYR A 15 12.35 10.42 2.84
C TYR A 15 12.75 10.45 4.33
N ASN A 16 12.37 11.51 5.06
CA ASN A 16 12.81 11.70 6.45
C ASN A 16 11.99 10.92 7.48
N ILE A 17 10.80 10.43 7.13
CA ILE A 17 9.90 9.74 8.08
C ILE A 17 9.86 8.23 7.87
N VAL A 18 10.26 7.76 6.69
CA VAL A 18 10.30 6.33 6.39
C VAL A 18 11.51 5.67 7.09
N ASN A 19 11.35 4.39 7.41
CA ASN A 19 12.41 3.58 8.01
C ASN A 19 13.62 3.39 7.06
N ASP A 20 14.71 2.85 7.59
CA ASP A 20 15.95 2.63 6.82
C ASP A 20 15.74 1.67 5.64
N ASP A 21 14.88 0.65 5.78
CA ASP A 21 14.62 -0.33 4.73
C ASP A 21 14.06 0.34 3.47
N VAL A 22 13.06 1.21 3.63
CA VAL A 22 12.51 2.00 2.51
C VAL A 22 13.54 2.99 1.96
N ARG A 23 14.27 3.71 2.82
CA ARG A 23 15.28 4.70 2.38
C ARG A 23 16.37 4.03 1.54
N ASN A 24 16.82 2.86 1.95
CA ASN A 24 17.90 2.13 1.29
C ASN A 24 17.50 1.66 -0.12
N CYS A 25 16.21 1.46 -0.38
CA CYS A 25 15.68 1.09 -1.69
C CYS A 25 15.54 2.27 -2.68
N ILE A 26 15.70 3.52 -2.24
CA ILE A 26 15.52 4.71 -3.09
C ILE A 26 16.87 5.33 -3.43
N LYS A 27 17.25 5.30 -4.72
CA LYS A 27 18.53 5.86 -5.19
C LYS A 27 18.38 7.20 -5.91
N THR A 28 17.23 7.43 -6.51
CA THR A 28 16.86 8.66 -7.22
C THR A 28 15.34 8.83 -7.17
N GLY A 29 14.85 9.98 -7.58
CA GLY A 29 13.43 10.20 -7.83
C GLY A 29 13.21 11.35 -8.80
N TYR A 30 11.96 11.52 -9.21
CA TYR A 30 11.60 12.51 -10.22
C TYR A 30 10.46 13.39 -9.74
N LEU A 31 10.60 14.69 -9.94
CA LEU A 31 9.53 15.67 -9.76
C LEU A 31 9.00 16.05 -11.12
N VAL A 32 7.68 15.97 -11.31
CA VAL A 32 7.02 16.57 -12.47
C VAL A 32 6.44 17.91 -12.02
N HIS A 33 6.91 18.99 -12.62
CA HIS A 33 6.47 20.34 -12.30
C HIS A 33 5.15 20.67 -12.99
N ASP A 34 4.40 21.61 -12.41
CA ASP A 34 3.14 22.12 -12.97
C ASP A 34 3.42 23.42 -13.74
N ASP A 35 4.30 23.32 -14.75
CA ASP A 35 4.57 24.38 -15.73
C ASP A 35 3.96 24.01 -17.10
N GLU A 36 4.01 24.93 -18.07
CA GLU A 36 3.42 24.72 -19.40
C GLU A 36 3.97 23.46 -20.10
N ALA A 37 5.21 23.08 -19.82
CA ALA A 37 5.88 21.94 -20.43
C ALA A 37 5.80 20.64 -19.59
N ASN A 38 5.23 20.70 -18.38
CA ASN A 38 5.29 19.66 -17.37
C ASN A 38 6.72 19.14 -17.17
N THR A 39 7.68 20.04 -16.94
CA THR A 39 9.10 19.68 -16.88
C THR A 39 9.37 18.59 -15.85
N VAL A 40 10.25 17.66 -16.22
CA VAL A 40 10.66 16.54 -15.37
C VAL A 40 12.06 16.82 -14.84
N GLN A 41 12.18 16.84 -13.53
CA GLN A 41 13.45 17.03 -12.83
C GLN A 41 13.83 15.76 -12.07
N GLU A 42 15.02 15.22 -12.35
CA GLU A 42 15.63 14.21 -11.49
C GLU A 42 16.19 14.85 -10.22
N VAL A 43 15.96 14.22 -9.08
CA VAL A 43 16.36 14.71 -7.76
C VAL A 43 16.97 13.60 -6.92
N SER A 44 17.91 13.97 -6.04
CA SER A 44 18.42 13.05 -5.02
C SER A 44 17.31 12.67 -4.02
N PRO A 45 17.40 11.50 -3.36
CA PRO A 45 16.38 11.05 -2.41
C PRO A 45 16.08 12.06 -1.29
N SER A 46 17.10 12.78 -0.81
CA SER A 46 16.98 13.82 0.22
C SER A 46 16.14 15.03 -0.18
N LYS A 47 15.88 15.23 -1.48
CA LYS A 47 15.01 16.30 -1.99
C LYS A 47 13.57 15.83 -2.25
N LEU A 48 13.29 14.54 -2.08
CA LEU A 48 11.93 14.04 -2.15
C LEU A 48 11.16 14.52 -0.92
N SER A 49 9.91 14.87 -1.17
CA SER A 49 8.95 15.23 -0.14
C SER A 49 7.59 14.65 -0.50
N ASP A 50 6.74 14.49 0.50
CA ASP A 50 5.36 14.09 0.31
C ASP A 50 4.52 14.77 1.38
N PHE A 51 3.71 15.75 0.95
CA PHE A 51 2.82 16.50 1.84
C PHE A 51 1.42 15.90 1.92
N ASN A 52 1.13 14.91 1.06
CA ASN A 52 -0.14 14.17 1.10
C ASN A 52 0.01 12.88 1.90
N GLY A 53 1.13 12.20 1.71
CA GLY A 53 1.49 10.97 2.38
C GLY A 53 1.13 9.68 1.66
N HIS A 54 0.31 9.77 0.62
CA HIS A 54 -0.17 8.61 -0.13
C HIS A 54 0.96 7.85 -0.83
N GLY A 55 1.86 8.55 -1.53
CA GLY A 55 3.01 7.92 -2.19
C GLY A 55 4.00 7.30 -1.21
N THR A 56 4.24 7.95 -0.06
CA THR A 56 5.06 7.40 1.02
C THR A 56 4.51 6.06 1.51
N VAL A 57 3.20 5.99 1.76
CA VAL A 57 2.55 4.74 2.19
C VAL A 57 2.62 3.65 1.11
N CYS A 58 2.34 3.99 -0.15
CA CYS A 58 2.47 3.04 -1.25
C CYS A 58 3.89 2.47 -1.34
N ALA A 59 4.92 3.30 -1.16
CA ALA A 59 6.31 2.85 -1.16
C ALA A 59 6.64 1.91 0.02
N SER A 60 6.18 2.24 1.23
CA SER A 60 6.35 1.37 2.40
C SER A 60 5.69 0.01 2.23
N ILE A 61 4.50 -0.05 1.62
CA ILE A 61 3.80 -1.30 1.34
C ILE A 61 4.58 -2.14 0.31
N VAL A 62 5.02 -1.54 -0.80
CA VAL A 62 5.80 -2.24 -1.82
C VAL A 62 7.10 -2.79 -1.21
N ASN A 63 7.81 -1.99 -0.42
CA ASN A 63 9.05 -2.40 0.25
C ASN A 63 8.82 -3.53 1.26
N ARG A 64 7.74 -3.51 2.05
CA ARG A 64 7.43 -4.61 2.98
C ARG A 64 7.29 -5.96 2.28
N ILE A 65 6.63 -5.99 1.12
CA ILE A 65 6.36 -7.23 0.38
C ILE A 65 7.59 -7.64 -0.46
N ALA A 66 8.29 -6.66 -1.04
CA ALA A 66 9.46 -6.87 -1.88
C ALA A 66 10.65 -6.03 -1.37
N PRO A 67 11.31 -6.43 -0.27
CA PRO A 67 12.37 -5.63 0.37
C PRO A 67 13.60 -5.45 -0.52
N GLU A 68 13.83 -6.37 -1.45
CA GLU A 68 14.93 -6.29 -2.42
C GLU A 68 14.64 -5.37 -3.62
N ALA A 69 13.41 -4.83 -3.72
CA ALA A 69 13.03 -3.95 -4.81
C ALA A 69 13.61 -2.54 -4.64
N GLU A 70 14.23 -2.02 -5.69
CA GLU A 70 14.59 -0.60 -5.77
C GLU A 70 13.33 0.20 -6.17
N ILE A 71 13.02 1.25 -5.42
CA ILE A 71 11.83 2.10 -5.63
C ILE A 71 12.27 3.40 -6.30
N ILE A 72 11.58 3.76 -7.38
CA ILE A 72 11.79 5.01 -8.12
C ILE A 72 10.52 5.88 -8.01
N PRO A 73 10.52 6.91 -7.14
CA PRO A 73 9.39 7.80 -6.98
C PRO A 73 9.27 8.75 -8.16
N VAL A 74 8.05 8.90 -8.68
CA VAL A 74 7.70 9.87 -9.73
C VAL A 74 6.56 10.73 -9.19
N CYS A 75 6.89 11.93 -8.72
CA CYS A 75 6.03 12.79 -7.94
C CYS A 75 5.18 13.67 -8.87
N ILE A 76 3.90 13.33 -9.02
CA ILE A 76 2.94 14.08 -9.84
C ILE A 76 1.78 14.67 -9.05
N LEU A 77 1.37 14.05 -7.96
CA LEU A 77 0.22 14.49 -7.17
C LEU A 77 0.63 15.60 -6.20
N GLY A 78 -0.21 16.63 -6.08
CA GLY A 78 -0.05 17.66 -5.06
C GLY A 78 -0.57 17.22 -3.69
N GLN A 79 -0.55 18.14 -2.71
CA GLN A 79 -0.99 17.89 -1.34
C GLN A 79 -2.45 17.40 -1.23
N ASN A 80 -3.31 17.74 -2.20
CA ASN A 80 -4.70 17.29 -2.25
C ASN A 80 -4.89 15.93 -2.97
N GLY A 81 -3.80 15.24 -3.34
CA GLY A 81 -3.86 13.96 -4.06
C GLY A 81 -4.29 14.09 -5.53
N ARG A 82 -4.15 15.27 -6.13
CA ARG A 82 -4.56 15.54 -7.52
C ARG A 82 -3.39 16.04 -8.37
N CYS A 83 -3.49 15.81 -9.68
CA CYS A 83 -2.58 16.36 -10.68
C CYS A 83 -3.38 16.77 -11.93
N THR A 84 -2.74 17.51 -12.83
CA THR A 84 -3.27 17.74 -14.17
C THR A 84 -3.09 16.49 -15.05
N PRO A 85 -3.89 16.32 -16.11
CA PRO A 85 -3.68 15.28 -17.11
C PRO A 85 -2.27 15.30 -17.75
N GLY A 86 -1.72 16.49 -17.94
CA GLY A 86 -0.37 16.70 -18.50
C GLY A 86 0.71 16.03 -17.67
N LYS A 87 0.66 16.17 -16.35
CA LYS A 87 1.63 15.54 -15.44
C LYS A 87 1.60 14.01 -15.51
N LEU A 88 0.42 13.41 -15.60
CA LEU A 88 0.28 11.95 -15.76
C LEU A 88 0.89 11.49 -17.09
N VAL A 89 0.63 12.22 -18.19
CA VAL A 89 1.23 11.95 -19.49
C VAL A 89 2.75 12.07 -19.44
N ALA A 90 3.28 13.13 -18.83
CA ALA A 90 4.73 13.35 -18.67
C ALA A 90 5.40 12.25 -17.85
N ALA A 91 4.76 11.78 -16.77
CA ALA A 91 5.26 10.68 -15.97
C ALA A 91 5.30 9.34 -16.73
N LEU A 92 4.31 9.05 -17.57
CA LEU A 92 4.33 7.85 -18.42
C LEU A 92 5.38 7.95 -19.55
N GLU A 93 5.59 9.13 -20.13
CA GLU A 93 6.68 9.37 -21.08
C GLU A 93 8.06 9.25 -20.41
N LEU A 94 8.20 9.70 -19.16
CA LEU A 94 9.38 9.43 -18.34
C LEU A 94 9.55 7.92 -18.12
N ALA A 95 8.50 7.21 -17.71
CA ALA A 95 8.56 5.78 -17.41
C ALA A 95 9.04 4.92 -18.59
N LYS A 96 8.82 5.36 -19.83
CA LYS A 96 9.38 4.71 -21.05
C LYS A 96 10.91 4.72 -21.09
N ARG A 97 11.55 5.71 -20.48
CA ARG A 97 13.01 5.89 -20.42
C ARG A 97 13.64 5.27 -19.17
N LEU A 98 12.83 5.00 -18.14
CA LEU A 98 13.30 4.34 -16.93
C LEU A 98 13.51 2.84 -17.17
N ASP A 99 14.59 2.31 -16.61
CA ASP A 99 14.80 0.88 -16.44
C ASP A 99 14.01 0.42 -15.22
N VAL A 100 12.73 0.09 -15.43
CA VAL A 100 11.81 -0.42 -14.39
C VAL A 100 11.03 -1.59 -14.95
N GLN A 101 10.69 -2.53 -14.07
CA GLN A 101 9.89 -3.71 -14.44
C GLN A 101 8.41 -3.49 -14.14
N ILE A 102 8.12 -2.76 -13.07
CA ILE A 102 6.75 -2.53 -12.59
C ILE A 102 6.52 -1.03 -12.43
N ILE A 103 5.34 -0.57 -12.82
CA ILE A 103 4.89 0.81 -12.68
C ILE A 103 3.59 0.79 -11.87
N ASN A 104 3.67 1.18 -10.61
CA ASN A 104 2.52 1.36 -9.73
C ASN A 104 1.90 2.75 -9.96
N MET A 105 0.62 2.76 -10.31
CA MET A 105 -0.20 3.97 -10.43
C MET A 105 -1.40 3.86 -9.49
N SER A 106 -1.22 4.31 -8.25
CA SER A 106 -2.30 4.35 -7.26
C SER A 106 -3.22 5.57 -7.47
N LEU A 107 -3.62 5.80 -8.72
CA LEU A 107 -4.43 6.92 -9.17
C LEU A 107 -5.29 6.52 -10.37
N SER A 108 -6.29 7.34 -10.66
CA SER A 108 -7.13 7.17 -11.86
C SER A 108 -7.60 8.50 -12.42
N SER A 109 -7.93 8.50 -13.71
CA SER A 109 -8.53 9.60 -14.43
C SER A 109 -9.81 9.14 -15.12
N ASN A 110 -10.83 10.00 -15.11
CA ASN A 110 -12.04 9.85 -15.92
C ASN A 110 -12.05 10.79 -17.13
N ASP A 111 -10.95 11.49 -17.38
CA ASP A 111 -10.83 12.41 -18.51
C ASP A 111 -10.76 11.65 -19.83
N LEU A 112 -11.80 11.80 -20.65
CA LEU A 112 -11.91 11.17 -21.95
C LEU A 112 -10.91 11.74 -22.98
N PHE A 113 -10.47 12.99 -22.82
CA PHE A 113 -9.58 13.65 -23.78
C PHE A 113 -8.20 13.00 -23.79
N ILE A 114 -7.70 12.53 -22.64
CA ILE A 114 -6.40 11.86 -22.55
C ILE A 114 -6.47 10.35 -22.77
N ARG A 115 -7.66 9.76 -22.90
CA ARG A 115 -7.87 8.30 -23.00
C ARG A 115 -6.98 7.65 -24.07
N HIS A 116 -6.99 8.20 -25.29
CA HIS A 116 -6.22 7.66 -26.41
C HIS A 116 -4.71 7.76 -26.18
N LYS A 117 -4.25 8.88 -25.63
CA LYS A 117 -2.84 9.11 -25.31
C LYS A 117 -2.37 8.16 -24.21
N LEU A 118 -3.13 8.02 -23.11
CA LEU A 118 -2.81 7.07 -22.04
C LEU A 118 -2.78 5.62 -22.56
N LYS A 119 -3.77 5.23 -23.37
CA LYS A 119 -3.81 3.88 -23.97
C LYS A 119 -2.62 3.61 -24.87
N LYS A 120 -2.18 4.59 -25.66
CA LYS A 120 -0.97 4.48 -26.48
C LYS A 120 0.27 4.29 -25.61
N LEU A 121 0.44 5.15 -24.59
CA LEU A 121 1.61 5.10 -23.70
C LEU A 121 1.70 3.79 -22.92
N THR A 122 0.60 3.31 -22.36
CA THR A 122 0.61 2.04 -21.60
C THR A 122 0.88 0.84 -22.51
N LYS A 123 0.50 0.89 -23.79
CA LYS A 123 0.87 -0.15 -24.77
C LYS A 123 2.35 -0.10 -25.14
N GLU A 124 2.92 1.08 -25.26
CA GLU A 124 4.36 1.24 -25.50
C GLU A 124 5.17 0.71 -24.31
N LEU A 125 4.72 0.97 -23.08
CA LEU A 125 5.33 0.43 -21.85
C LEU A 125 5.23 -1.10 -21.80
N GLU A 126 4.06 -1.66 -22.13
CA GLU A 126 3.87 -3.11 -22.24
C GLU A 126 4.81 -3.73 -23.29
N ALA A 127 4.96 -3.10 -24.47
CA ALA A 127 5.86 -3.56 -25.52
C ALA A 127 7.34 -3.54 -25.09
N GLN A 128 7.70 -2.70 -24.11
CA GLN A 128 9.01 -2.69 -23.46
C GLN A 128 9.15 -3.74 -22.34
N GLY A 129 8.15 -4.59 -22.12
CA GLY A 129 8.13 -5.61 -21.06
C GLY A 129 7.75 -5.08 -19.68
N LYS A 130 7.27 -3.84 -19.57
CA LYS A 130 6.93 -3.21 -18.28
C LYS A 130 5.50 -3.53 -17.88
N LEU A 131 5.30 -3.97 -16.64
CA LEU A 131 3.97 -4.22 -16.09
C LEU A 131 3.41 -2.93 -15.47
N CYS A 132 2.31 -2.44 -16.05
CA CYS A 132 1.56 -1.32 -15.50
C CYS A 132 0.47 -1.84 -14.55
N VAL A 133 0.50 -1.41 -13.29
CA VAL A 133 -0.50 -1.73 -12.28
C VAL A 133 -1.23 -0.44 -11.91
N ALA A 134 -2.57 -0.43 -11.93
CA ALA A 134 -3.33 0.77 -11.61
C ALA A 134 -4.56 0.49 -10.75
N SER A 135 -4.82 1.39 -9.81
CA SER A 135 -6.00 1.28 -8.93
C SER A 135 -7.28 1.71 -9.65
N LYS A 136 -8.37 0.99 -9.36
CA LYS A 136 -9.73 1.43 -9.74
C LYS A 136 -10.07 2.74 -9.02
N SER A 137 -10.82 3.62 -9.68
CA SER A 137 -11.43 4.78 -9.02
C SER A 137 -12.38 4.35 -7.91
N ASN A 138 -12.39 5.09 -6.79
CA ASN A 138 -13.30 4.86 -5.67
C ASN A 138 -14.72 5.35 -5.95
N ASP A 139 -14.88 6.36 -6.80
CA ASP A 139 -16.09 7.16 -6.96
C ASP A 139 -16.67 7.13 -8.38
N ARG A 140 -15.99 6.49 -9.34
CA ARG A 140 -16.31 6.62 -10.78
C ARG A 140 -16.36 5.29 -11.50
N HIS A 141 -17.16 5.26 -12.57
CA HIS A 141 -17.23 4.14 -13.50
C HIS A 141 -16.03 4.05 -14.46
N ILE A 142 -15.35 5.17 -14.73
CA ILE A 142 -14.19 5.26 -15.61
C ILE A 142 -12.94 5.40 -14.75
N SER A 143 -11.97 4.51 -14.98
CA SER A 143 -10.72 4.41 -14.23
C SER A 143 -9.53 4.28 -15.18
N PHE A 144 -9.22 5.29 -16.00
CA PHE A 144 -7.99 5.22 -16.80
C PHE A 144 -6.76 5.46 -15.91
N PRO A 145 -5.69 4.66 -16.02
CA PRO A 145 -5.48 3.60 -17.01
C PRO A 145 -5.90 2.19 -16.58
N ALA A 146 -6.37 1.95 -15.35
CA ALA A 146 -6.81 0.63 -14.84
C ALA A 146 -7.84 -0.09 -15.71
N ASP A 147 -8.66 0.65 -16.45
CA ASP A 147 -9.66 0.12 -17.38
C ASP A 147 -9.08 -0.46 -18.69
N PHE A 148 -7.80 -0.27 -18.99
CA PHE A 148 -7.18 -0.74 -20.22
C PHE A 148 -6.72 -2.19 -20.09
N LYS A 149 -7.06 -3.05 -21.05
CA LYS A 149 -6.70 -4.49 -21.04
C LYS A 149 -5.20 -4.78 -20.88
N ASN A 150 -4.33 -3.87 -21.34
CA ASN A 150 -2.88 -4.04 -21.21
C ASN A 150 -2.34 -3.64 -19.83
N VAL A 151 -3.14 -2.98 -19.01
CA VAL A 151 -2.83 -2.56 -17.64
C VAL A 151 -3.51 -3.52 -16.69
N ILE A 152 -2.81 -3.90 -15.62
CA ILE A 152 -3.37 -4.74 -14.57
C ILE A 152 -4.17 -3.85 -13.64
N GLY A 153 -5.50 -3.88 -13.79
CA GLY A 153 -6.41 -3.12 -12.95
C GLY A 153 -6.64 -3.81 -11.61
N VAL A 154 -6.55 -3.05 -10.50
CA VAL A 154 -6.69 -3.57 -9.13
C VAL A 154 -7.85 -2.90 -8.39
N VAL A 155 -8.66 -3.70 -7.69
CA VAL A 155 -9.69 -3.24 -6.74
C VAL A 155 -9.38 -3.74 -5.33
N GLY A 156 -9.61 -2.87 -4.34
CA GLY A 156 -9.41 -3.18 -2.93
C GLY A 156 -10.69 -3.65 -2.25
N ARG A 157 -10.53 -4.66 -1.39
CA ARG A 157 -11.57 -5.18 -0.50
C ARG A 157 -11.27 -4.84 0.95
N ILE A 158 -12.23 -4.29 1.67
CA ILE A 158 -12.05 -3.86 3.08
C ILE A 158 -12.01 -5.04 4.05
N ASP A 159 -12.54 -6.18 3.62
CA ASP A 159 -12.71 -7.45 4.34
C ASP A 159 -11.63 -8.50 3.99
N VAL A 160 -10.54 -8.07 3.37
CA VAL A 160 -9.38 -8.92 3.09
C VAL A 160 -8.21 -8.42 3.93
N PHE A 161 -7.64 -9.27 4.79
CA PHE A 161 -6.64 -8.88 5.79
C PHE A 161 -5.30 -9.63 5.61
N ASN A 162 -4.86 -9.78 4.36
CA ASN A 162 -3.61 -10.44 3.98
C ASN A 162 -3.07 -9.81 2.68
N ASP A 163 -1.86 -10.20 2.28
CA ASP A 163 -1.21 -9.73 1.06
C ASP A 163 -1.51 -10.61 -0.18
N GLY A 164 -2.44 -11.57 -0.05
CA GLY A 164 -2.92 -12.39 -1.15
C GLY A 164 -3.79 -11.63 -2.14
N PHE A 165 -4.15 -12.30 -3.23
CA PHE A 165 -4.98 -11.71 -4.29
C PHE A 165 -5.86 -12.74 -4.99
N GLU A 166 -6.96 -12.28 -5.58
CA GLU A 166 -7.75 -13.01 -6.58
C GLU A 166 -7.49 -12.41 -7.96
N TYR A 167 -7.42 -13.26 -8.99
CA TYR A 167 -7.23 -12.84 -10.38
C TYR A 167 -8.29 -13.44 -11.31
N ASP A 168 -8.88 -12.60 -12.16
CA ASP A 168 -9.82 -12.99 -13.19
C ASP A 168 -9.57 -12.19 -14.48
N SER A 169 -9.01 -12.84 -15.49
CA SER A 169 -8.67 -12.24 -16.79
C SER A 169 -9.89 -11.79 -17.60
N GLN A 170 -11.09 -12.28 -17.29
CA GLN A 170 -12.33 -11.89 -17.98
C GLN A 170 -12.89 -10.57 -17.46
N LYS A 171 -12.50 -10.14 -16.26
CA LYS A 171 -12.94 -8.86 -15.69
C LYS A 171 -12.19 -7.69 -16.29
N LYS A 172 -12.87 -6.54 -16.32
CA LYS A 172 -12.28 -5.25 -16.71
C LYS A 172 -11.21 -4.77 -15.72
N ILE A 173 -11.41 -5.06 -14.45
CA ILE A 173 -10.44 -4.89 -13.36
C ILE A 173 -10.13 -6.30 -12.87
N GLN A 174 -8.93 -6.78 -13.16
CA GLN A 174 -8.62 -8.22 -13.12
C GLN A 174 -8.27 -8.70 -11.72
N VAL A 175 -7.69 -7.83 -10.89
CA VAL A 175 -7.14 -8.21 -9.59
C VAL A 175 -7.98 -7.64 -8.47
N THR A 176 -8.25 -8.49 -7.47
CA THR A 176 -8.78 -8.08 -6.17
C THR A 176 -7.71 -8.33 -5.11
N ALA A 177 -7.41 -7.33 -4.29
CA ALA A 177 -6.44 -7.44 -3.20
C ALA A 177 -6.92 -6.66 -1.95
N SER A 178 -6.14 -6.66 -0.89
CA SER A 178 -6.53 -6.01 0.37
C SER A 178 -6.60 -4.48 0.26
N GLY A 179 -7.81 -3.96 0.41
CA GLY A 179 -8.11 -2.54 0.62
C GLY A 179 -8.45 -2.22 2.08
N ALA A 180 -8.18 -3.14 3.01
CA ALA A 180 -8.44 -2.97 4.44
C ALA A 180 -7.70 -1.74 4.99
N THR A 181 -8.23 -1.18 6.08
CA THR A 181 -7.64 0.02 6.69
C THR A 181 -6.47 -0.37 7.59
N GLU A 182 -5.30 0.17 7.31
CA GLU A 182 -4.04 -0.13 8.01
C GLU A 182 -3.46 1.14 8.66
N LEU A 183 -3.02 1.01 9.92
CA LEU A 183 -2.25 2.03 10.63
C LEU A 183 -0.78 1.97 10.21
N MET A 184 -0.25 3.08 9.72
CA MET A 184 1.14 3.18 9.27
C MET A 184 2.09 3.44 10.44
N GLU A 185 3.32 2.91 10.37
CA GLU A 185 4.33 3.04 11.43
C GLU A 185 4.75 4.50 11.73
N PHE A 186 4.67 5.35 10.71
CA PHE A 186 4.97 6.77 10.82
C PHE A 186 3.69 7.59 10.96
N HIS A 187 3.81 8.72 11.64
CA HIS A 187 2.73 9.68 11.76
C HIS A 187 2.77 10.70 10.63
N MET A 188 1.73 10.72 9.82
CA MET A 188 1.54 11.72 8.77
C MET A 188 0.06 12.12 8.68
N PRO A 189 -0.25 13.41 8.95
CA PRO A 189 -1.62 13.91 8.87
C PRO A 189 -2.26 13.56 7.52
N GLY A 190 -3.40 12.86 7.55
CA GLY A 190 -4.12 12.43 6.34
C GLY A 190 -3.75 11.04 5.81
N ALA A 191 -2.65 10.43 6.25
CA ALA A 191 -2.17 9.13 5.78
C ALA A 191 -1.97 8.08 6.89
N ASN A 192 -2.23 8.42 8.16
CA ASN A 192 -2.08 7.51 9.31
C ASN A 192 -2.84 6.19 9.12
N PHE A 193 -4.10 6.26 8.67
CA PHE A 193 -4.92 5.08 8.34
C PHE A 193 -5.12 5.00 6.82
N PHE A 194 -4.35 4.15 6.15
CA PHE A 194 -4.37 3.99 4.70
C PHE A 194 -5.27 2.82 4.28
N ARG A 195 -6.03 2.98 3.20
CA ARG A 195 -7.03 1.99 2.75
C ARG A 195 -7.38 2.12 1.27
N GLY A 196 -8.22 1.19 0.80
CA GLY A 196 -8.90 1.29 -0.50
C GLY A 196 -8.06 0.80 -1.68
N ASN A 197 -8.46 1.19 -2.89
CA ASN A 197 -7.88 0.64 -4.12
C ASN A 197 -6.39 0.98 -4.30
N SER A 198 -5.94 2.12 -3.76
CA SER A 198 -4.52 2.50 -3.76
C SER A 198 -3.65 1.57 -2.92
N ARG A 199 -4.16 1.13 -1.75
CA ARG A 199 -3.49 0.12 -0.92
C ARG A 199 -3.39 -1.21 -1.66
N ALA A 200 -4.49 -1.65 -2.26
CA ALA A 200 -4.54 -2.88 -3.04
C ALA A 200 -3.56 -2.87 -4.22
N ALA A 201 -3.47 -1.76 -4.96
CA ALA A 201 -2.51 -1.62 -6.07
C ALA A 201 -1.04 -1.64 -5.60
N ALA A 202 -0.73 -1.01 -4.47
CA ALA A 202 0.61 -1.05 -3.88
C ALA A 202 0.98 -2.47 -3.42
N ILE A 203 0.05 -3.17 -2.74
CA ILE A 203 0.24 -4.57 -2.34
C ILE A 203 0.55 -5.41 -3.57
N PHE A 204 -0.30 -5.31 -4.60
CA PHE A 204 -0.16 -6.15 -5.77
C PHE A 204 1.12 -5.83 -6.58
N SER A 205 1.53 -4.57 -6.62
CA SER A 205 2.83 -4.19 -7.20
C SER A 205 4.01 -4.80 -6.44
N GLY A 206 3.93 -4.87 -5.10
CA GLY A 206 4.90 -5.58 -4.27
C GLY A 206 4.93 -7.09 -4.56
N VAL A 207 3.76 -7.72 -4.67
CA VAL A 207 3.64 -9.16 -5.02
C VAL A 207 4.31 -9.46 -6.36
N LEU A 208 4.04 -8.66 -7.39
CA LEU A 208 4.69 -8.81 -8.69
C LEU A 208 6.21 -8.58 -8.61
N ALA A 209 6.65 -7.63 -7.80
CA ALA A 209 8.08 -7.31 -7.65
C ALA A 209 8.85 -8.46 -6.99
N ASP A 210 8.30 -9.02 -5.91
CA ASP A 210 8.85 -10.19 -5.23
C ASP A 210 8.91 -11.40 -6.15
N ALA A 211 7.81 -11.69 -6.85
CA ALA A 211 7.73 -12.79 -7.82
C ALA A 211 8.76 -12.64 -8.96
N TYR A 212 8.93 -11.43 -9.51
CA TYR A 212 9.96 -11.15 -10.51
C TYR A 212 11.38 -11.35 -9.95
N ALA A 213 11.65 -10.84 -8.76
CA ALA A 213 12.96 -10.97 -8.10
C ALA A 213 13.33 -12.44 -7.82
N LYS A 214 12.33 -13.27 -7.51
CA LYS A 214 12.44 -14.72 -7.33
C LYS A 214 12.47 -15.51 -8.65
N GLY A 215 12.37 -14.82 -9.79
CA GLY A 215 12.43 -15.44 -11.12
C GLY A 215 11.19 -16.25 -11.49
N LYS A 216 10.03 -15.95 -10.90
CA LYS A 216 8.76 -16.63 -11.19
C LYS A 216 8.22 -16.30 -12.58
N PHE A 217 8.60 -15.16 -13.14
CA PHE A 217 8.30 -14.76 -14.52
C PHE A 217 9.36 -13.81 -15.08
N ASN A 218 9.38 -13.65 -16.40
CA ASN A 218 10.23 -12.75 -17.18
C ASN A 218 9.43 -11.95 -18.21
N THR A 219 8.31 -12.50 -18.67
CA THR A 219 7.45 -11.89 -19.69
C THR A 219 6.07 -11.59 -19.12
N LYS A 220 5.30 -10.75 -19.81
CA LYS A 220 3.90 -10.50 -19.44
C LYS A 220 3.04 -11.78 -19.46
N ALA A 221 3.24 -12.64 -20.45
CA ALA A 221 2.48 -13.89 -20.55
C ALA A 221 2.76 -14.82 -19.35
N GLU A 222 4.03 -14.91 -18.94
CA GLU A 222 4.41 -15.64 -17.72
C GLU A 222 3.87 -14.98 -16.45
N ALA A 223 3.83 -13.64 -16.39
CA ALA A 223 3.20 -12.92 -15.28
C ALA A 223 1.70 -13.21 -15.18
N GLU A 224 0.99 -13.29 -16.31
CA GLU A 224 -0.43 -13.69 -16.33
C GLU A 224 -0.65 -15.13 -15.87
N GLU A 225 0.29 -16.03 -16.19
CA GLU A 225 0.21 -17.41 -15.73
C GLU A 225 0.48 -17.53 -14.23
N TYR A 226 1.50 -16.80 -13.73
CA TYR A 226 1.75 -16.65 -12.30
C TYR A 226 0.51 -16.12 -11.56
N MET A 227 -0.15 -15.08 -12.08
CA MET A 227 -1.36 -14.54 -11.48
C MET A 227 -2.50 -15.57 -11.44
N ARG A 228 -2.64 -16.43 -12.46
CA ARG A 228 -3.63 -17.51 -12.47
C ARG A 228 -3.29 -18.61 -11.46
N SER A 229 -2.03 -19.04 -11.39
CA SER A 229 -1.61 -20.14 -10.52
C SER A 229 -1.62 -19.78 -9.05
N GLU A 230 -1.25 -18.54 -8.73
CA GLU A 230 -1.17 -18.06 -7.34
C GLU A 230 -2.44 -17.31 -6.89
N SER A 231 -3.49 -17.26 -7.72
CA SER A 231 -4.78 -16.67 -7.32
C SER A 231 -5.37 -17.47 -6.17
N TRP A 232 -5.75 -16.78 -5.09
CA TRP A 232 -6.37 -17.43 -3.94
C TRP A 232 -7.83 -17.79 -4.23
N VAL A 233 -8.32 -18.81 -3.53
CA VAL A 233 -9.74 -19.17 -3.49
C VAL A 233 -10.43 -18.52 -2.29
N SER A 234 -11.70 -18.18 -2.45
CA SER A 234 -12.47 -17.31 -1.54
C SER A 234 -12.36 -17.63 -0.04
N GLU A 235 -12.36 -18.91 0.37
CA GLU A 235 -12.32 -19.30 1.78
C GLU A 235 -11.06 -18.83 2.53
N LYS A 236 -9.90 -18.78 1.86
CA LYS A 236 -8.65 -18.27 2.46
C LYS A 236 -8.51 -16.75 2.34
N PHE A 237 -9.19 -16.17 1.34
CA PHE A 237 -9.02 -14.77 0.96
C PHE A 237 -9.82 -13.82 1.86
N TYR A 238 -11.05 -14.18 2.24
CA TYR A 238 -11.96 -13.35 3.06
C TYR A 238 -11.90 -13.63 4.57
N ARG A 239 -10.77 -14.16 5.07
CA ARG A 239 -10.64 -14.49 6.50
C ARG A 239 -10.52 -13.24 7.36
N SER A 240 -11.38 -13.12 8.35
CA SER A 240 -11.37 -12.01 9.29
C SER A 240 -10.35 -12.24 10.41
N PRO A 241 -9.73 -11.20 10.96
CA PRO A 241 -9.06 -11.25 12.26
C PRO A 241 -9.89 -11.88 13.37
N GLU A 242 -11.22 -11.82 13.23
CA GLU A 242 -12.21 -12.41 14.14
C GLU A 242 -12.22 -13.95 14.17
N ASP A 243 -11.76 -14.60 13.09
CA ASP A 243 -11.89 -16.05 12.88
C ASP A 243 -10.79 -16.90 13.54
N ASP A 244 -9.88 -16.28 14.31
CA ASP A 244 -8.80 -16.97 15.03
C ASP A 244 -8.91 -16.72 16.54
N VAL A 245 -8.92 -17.81 17.31
CA VAL A 245 -8.92 -17.75 18.77
C VAL A 245 -7.58 -17.21 19.26
N SER A 246 -7.62 -16.06 19.93
CA SER A 246 -6.48 -15.46 20.62
C SER A 246 -6.12 -16.24 21.89
N ASP A 247 -4.83 -16.33 22.23
CA ASP A 247 -4.35 -16.95 23.47
C ASP A 247 -4.89 -16.17 24.69
N GLU A 248 -5.68 -16.82 25.53
CA GLU A 248 -6.33 -16.20 26.70
C GLU A 248 -5.32 -15.49 27.62
N LYS A 249 -4.11 -16.02 27.79
CA LYS A 249 -3.09 -15.38 28.65
C LYS A 249 -2.58 -14.08 28.04
N ILE A 250 -2.40 -14.04 26.71
CA ILE A 250 -2.02 -12.81 26.01
C ILE A 250 -3.15 -11.79 26.13
N VAL A 251 -4.40 -12.20 25.92
CA VAL A 251 -5.58 -11.33 26.01
C VAL A 251 -5.73 -10.74 27.41
N ASP A 252 -5.67 -11.55 28.46
CA ASP A 252 -5.78 -11.09 29.85
C ASP A 252 -4.69 -10.08 30.19
N ARG A 253 -3.47 -10.32 29.69
CA ARG A 253 -2.36 -9.41 29.88
C ARG A 253 -2.60 -8.07 29.20
N ILE A 254 -3.02 -8.08 27.94
CA ILE A 254 -3.35 -6.86 27.19
C ILE A 254 -4.49 -6.11 27.87
N LEU A 255 -5.54 -6.81 28.32
CA LEU A 255 -6.68 -6.22 29.02
C LEU A 255 -6.23 -5.42 30.24
N GLY A 256 -5.40 -6.01 31.11
CA GLY A 256 -4.88 -5.33 32.28
C GLY A 256 -4.05 -4.09 31.93
N MET A 257 -3.27 -4.14 30.84
CA MET A 257 -2.49 -3.00 30.38
C MET A 257 -3.36 -1.88 29.81
N VAL A 258 -4.35 -2.20 28.97
CA VAL A 258 -5.29 -1.24 28.41
C VAL A 258 -6.07 -0.57 29.54
N GLN A 259 -6.61 -1.33 30.49
CA GLN A 259 -7.31 -0.79 31.67
C GLN A 259 -6.41 0.16 32.48
N LYS A 260 -5.15 -0.21 32.70
CA LYS A 260 -4.18 0.66 33.37
C LYS A 260 -3.97 1.96 32.60
N MET A 261 -3.72 1.90 31.29
CA MET A 261 -3.54 3.09 30.46
C MET A 261 -4.76 4.02 30.45
N ILE A 262 -5.98 3.46 30.50
CA ILE A 262 -7.22 4.22 30.61
C ILE A 262 -7.31 4.89 31.99
N SER A 263 -7.09 4.14 33.08
CA SER A 263 -7.16 4.66 34.45
C SER A 263 -6.13 5.76 34.75
N GLU A 264 -4.98 5.71 34.08
CA GLU A 264 -3.90 6.70 34.18
C GLU A 264 -4.06 7.84 33.15
N GLU A 265 -5.18 7.90 32.43
CA GLU A 265 -5.49 8.90 31.40
C GLU A 265 -4.43 8.99 30.28
N LYS A 266 -3.64 7.92 30.07
CA LYS A 266 -2.62 7.85 29.01
C LYS A 266 -3.24 7.73 27.63
N ILE A 267 -4.41 7.11 27.54
CA ILE A 267 -5.24 7.00 26.33
C ILE A 267 -6.68 7.35 26.68
N ARG A 268 -7.47 7.76 25.68
CA ARG A 268 -8.87 8.19 25.85
C ARG A 268 -9.87 7.14 25.36
N VAL A 269 -9.37 5.93 25.14
CA VAL A 269 -10.16 4.76 24.73
C VAL A 269 -11.09 4.38 25.88
N LYS A 270 -12.31 3.95 25.57
CA LYS A 270 -13.19 3.32 26.56
C LYS A 270 -13.23 1.83 26.33
N LEU A 271 -13.34 1.07 27.42
CA LEU A 271 -13.50 -0.37 27.39
C LEU A 271 -14.95 -0.71 27.76
N ALA A 272 -15.65 -1.41 26.88
CA ALA A 272 -17.00 -1.91 27.10
C ALA A 272 -17.00 -3.35 27.68
N ALA A 273 -18.18 -3.86 28.04
CA ALA A 273 -18.35 -5.09 28.80
C ALA A 273 -17.87 -6.37 28.08
N ASP A 274 -17.80 -6.37 26.75
CA ASP A 274 -17.42 -7.50 25.90
C ASP A 274 -16.01 -7.34 25.29
N LEU A 275 -15.14 -6.62 26.00
CA LEU A 275 -13.77 -6.29 25.58
C LEU A 275 -13.69 -5.38 24.34
N GLU A 276 -14.80 -4.76 23.93
CA GLU A 276 -14.80 -3.74 22.88
C GLU A 276 -14.09 -2.46 23.31
N LEU A 277 -13.35 -1.90 22.36
CA LEU A 277 -12.57 -0.68 22.52
C LEU A 277 -13.21 0.45 21.70
N GLU A 278 -13.70 1.48 22.39
CA GLU A 278 -14.34 2.63 21.77
C GLU A 278 -13.39 3.82 21.70
N TYR A 279 -13.26 4.41 20.50
CA TYR A 279 -12.31 5.48 20.22
C TYR A 279 -12.98 6.85 19.98
N THR A 280 -14.23 7.03 20.40
CA THR A 280 -15.04 8.24 20.11
C THR A 280 -14.35 9.55 20.53
N ASN A 281 -13.58 9.54 21.61
CA ASN A 281 -12.84 10.70 22.12
C ASN A 281 -11.31 10.59 21.92
N SER A 282 -10.87 9.55 21.23
CA SER A 282 -9.44 9.26 21.02
C SER A 282 -8.85 10.08 19.89
N THR A 283 -7.54 10.31 20.02
CA THR A 283 -6.73 10.81 18.90
C THR A 283 -6.02 9.64 18.24
N ILE A 284 -5.43 9.88 17.06
CA ILE A 284 -4.60 8.87 16.41
C ILE A 284 -3.46 8.37 17.33
N TYR A 285 -2.94 9.22 18.21
CA TYR A 285 -1.86 8.88 19.14
C TYR A 285 -2.25 7.79 20.14
N ASP A 286 -3.53 7.60 20.43
CA ASP A 286 -3.96 6.52 21.33
C ASP A 286 -3.72 5.14 20.68
N TYR A 287 -3.91 5.03 19.36
CA TYR A 287 -3.60 3.82 18.61
C TYR A 287 -2.09 3.52 18.63
N TYR A 288 -1.25 4.54 18.37
CA TYR A 288 0.22 4.39 18.44
C TYR A 288 0.70 3.99 19.84
N LYS A 289 0.17 4.63 20.89
CA LYS A 289 0.51 4.30 22.28
C LYS A 289 0.16 2.85 22.62
N ILE A 290 -0.95 2.33 22.11
CA ILE A 290 -1.32 0.92 22.28
C ILE A 290 -0.28 0.03 21.59
N ILE A 291 0.09 0.30 20.34
CA ILE A 291 1.10 -0.51 19.64
C ILE A 291 2.44 -0.50 20.38
N TYR A 292 2.95 0.67 20.77
CA TYR A 292 4.22 0.76 21.51
C TYR A 292 4.17 0.07 22.87
N MET A 293 3.02 0.12 23.54
CA MET A 293 2.80 -0.62 24.78
C MET A 293 2.89 -2.13 24.54
N LEU A 294 2.28 -2.64 23.47
CA LEU A 294 2.31 -4.06 23.12
C LEU A 294 3.73 -4.52 22.73
N GLU A 295 4.43 -3.76 21.88
CA GLU A 295 5.81 -4.06 21.49
C GLU A 295 6.73 -4.16 22.71
N ASN A 296 6.61 -3.22 23.66
CA ASN A 296 7.40 -3.21 24.88
C ASN A 296 7.07 -4.38 25.81
N GLU A 297 5.79 -4.69 26.03
CA GLU A 297 5.39 -5.78 26.93
C GLU A 297 5.83 -7.14 26.41
N PHE A 298 5.55 -7.40 25.13
CA PHE A 298 5.79 -8.72 24.53
C PHE A 298 7.18 -8.85 23.92
N SER A 299 8.02 -7.81 24.04
CA SER A 299 9.37 -7.76 23.47
C SER A 299 9.39 -8.17 21.99
N CYS A 300 8.42 -7.66 21.23
CA CYS A 300 8.22 -7.96 19.82
C CYS A 300 8.21 -6.68 18.98
N ARG A 301 8.33 -6.82 17.65
CA ARG A 301 8.20 -5.70 16.72
C ARG A 301 6.93 -5.90 15.89
N ILE A 302 5.98 -4.98 16.05
CA ILE A 302 4.73 -4.94 15.30
C ILE A 302 4.92 -4.02 14.09
N PHE A 303 5.31 -2.77 14.32
CA PHE A 303 5.52 -1.81 13.25
C PHE A 303 6.73 -2.17 12.37
N GLY A 304 6.51 -2.17 11.06
CA GLY A 304 7.50 -2.57 10.06
C GLY A 304 7.64 -4.08 9.89
N LYS A 305 6.86 -4.91 10.62
CA LYS A 305 6.85 -6.36 10.48
C LYS A 305 5.51 -6.89 9.98
N VAL A 306 4.44 -6.59 10.72
CA VAL A 306 3.09 -7.06 10.38
C VAL A 306 2.17 -5.88 10.02
N PRO A 307 1.20 -6.06 9.11
CA PRO A 307 0.20 -5.03 8.84
C PRO A 307 -0.67 -4.75 10.07
N VAL A 308 -0.79 -3.48 10.48
CA VAL A 308 -1.57 -3.10 11.67
C VAL A 308 -2.98 -2.65 11.25
N TYR A 309 -3.89 -3.60 11.04
CA TYR A 309 -5.25 -3.27 10.62
C TYR A 309 -6.07 -2.54 11.68
N ARG A 310 -6.92 -1.59 11.25
CA ARG A 310 -7.83 -0.85 12.14
C ARG A 310 -8.78 -1.77 12.92
N VAL A 311 -9.16 -2.91 12.32
CA VAL A 311 -10.01 -3.91 12.96
C VAL A 311 -9.38 -4.47 14.24
N TYR A 312 -8.05 -4.57 14.34
CA TYR A 312 -7.38 -5.05 15.56
C TYR A 312 -7.67 -4.18 16.79
N PHE A 313 -8.01 -2.92 16.58
CA PHE A 313 -8.36 -2.00 17.67
C PHE A 313 -9.84 -2.07 18.05
N GLN A 314 -10.66 -2.96 17.50
CA GLN A 314 -12.08 -3.02 17.89
C GLN A 314 -12.30 -3.79 19.19
N LYS A 315 -11.49 -4.82 19.46
CA LYS A 315 -11.58 -5.65 20.68
C LYS A 315 -10.20 -6.00 21.20
N VAL A 316 -10.07 -6.18 22.50
CA VAL A 316 -8.81 -6.62 23.13
C VAL A 316 -8.33 -7.97 22.57
N ASN A 317 -9.25 -8.89 22.26
CA ASN A 317 -8.92 -10.18 21.64
C ASN A 317 -8.17 -10.01 20.30
N TYR A 318 -8.54 -9.01 19.51
CA TYR A 318 -7.93 -8.79 18.20
C TYR A 318 -6.53 -8.16 18.33
N LEU A 319 -6.29 -7.36 19.36
CA LEU A 319 -4.92 -6.95 19.73
C LEU A 319 -4.06 -8.17 20.11
N GLY A 320 -4.64 -9.16 20.79
CA GLY A 320 -3.96 -10.42 21.09
C GLY A 320 -3.54 -11.20 19.84
N LYS A 321 -4.38 -11.20 18.80
CA LYS A 321 -4.02 -11.76 17.48
C LYS A 321 -2.84 -11.02 16.85
N LEU A 322 -2.88 -9.69 16.83
CA LEU A 322 -1.78 -8.88 16.29
C LEU A 322 -0.44 -9.17 16.98
N VAL A 323 -0.44 -9.28 18.32
CA VAL A 323 0.76 -9.66 19.08
C VAL A 323 1.24 -11.05 18.69
N LYS A 324 0.34 -12.02 18.57
CA LYS A 324 0.68 -13.38 18.17
C LYS A 324 1.30 -13.43 16.77
N GLU A 325 0.77 -12.66 15.82
CA GLU A 325 1.35 -12.54 14.48
C GLU A 325 2.78 -11.98 14.55
N ALA A 326 2.99 -10.91 15.31
CA ALA A 326 4.31 -10.29 15.49
C ALA A 326 5.33 -11.18 16.22
N LEU A 327 4.89 -12.13 17.06
CA LEU A 327 5.77 -13.08 17.74
C LEU A 327 6.24 -14.24 16.84
N ASN A 328 5.59 -14.46 15.69
CA ASN A 328 5.92 -15.54 14.76
C ASN A 328 6.81 -15.10 13.58
N GLU A 329 7.13 -13.80 13.48
CA GLU A 329 7.93 -13.15 12.41
C GLU A 329 9.38 -12.88 12.84
#